data_AF-A0A7K1S8U0-F1
#
_entry.id   AF-A0A7K1S8U0-F1
#
_cell.length_a   1.000
_cell.length_b   1.000
_cell.length_c   1.000
_cell.angle_alpha   90.00
_cell.angle_beta   90.00
_cell.angle_gamma   90.00
#
_symmetry.space_group_name_H-M   'P 1'
#
loop_
_entity.id
_entity.type
_entity.pdbx_description
1 polymer ?
#
loop_
_entity_poly.entity_id
_entity_poly.type
_entity_poly.pdbx_seq_one_letter_code
_entity_poly.pdbx_strand_id
1 'polypeptide(L)'
;MAPRAHSLNRIFLFTTAYCYFLVAISSCTNAPATTGKPIQTKDYTIDITGIPNDTVLVSDRRLSVINGIYVLDNQKYSGILKELYPNGTVKTYASLFQGMLHGLYKSFYETGHPYEVRLYRNNLSTGRHYGFWPEGGILKFDYTYFEEKREGLQKRWYKNGKPYLFTNYTDDHEDGLQQGWRENGKLYLNYVVKDGHRYGLQQSALCYTLIKQKIKSR
;
A
#
# COMPACT_ATOMS: atom_id res chain seq x y z
N MET A 1 -53.83 42.88 64.18
CA MET A 1 -54.44 44.15 63.79
C MET A 1 -53.98 44.47 62.37
N ALA A 2 -54.80 44.20 61.36
CA ALA A 2 -54.63 44.79 60.03
C ALA A 2 -55.37 46.14 60.02
N PRO A 3 -54.95 47.10 59.18
CA PRO A 3 -55.73 47.31 57.96
C PRO A 3 -54.92 47.67 56.69
N ARG A 4 -55.57 47.36 55.55
CA ARG A 4 -55.68 48.00 54.22
C ARG A 4 -54.88 49.29 53.93
N ALA A 5 -54.62 49.73 52.70
CA ALA A 5 -54.57 49.25 51.29
C ALA A 5 -54.43 50.53 50.42
N HIS A 6 -54.06 50.39 49.14
CA HIS A 6 -54.09 51.40 48.03
C HIS A 6 -53.02 52.51 48.05
N SER A 7 -52.53 53.08 46.94
CA SER A 7 -52.48 52.76 45.50
C SER A 7 -51.68 53.88 44.80
N LEU A 8 -51.28 53.64 43.55
CA LEU A 8 -51.12 54.59 42.43
C LEU A 8 -49.77 55.29 42.17
N ASN A 9 -49.36 55.07 40.91
CA ASN A 9 -48.80 56.00 39.93
C ASN A 9 -47.49 56.73 40.24
N ARG A 10 -46.44 56.36 39.49
CA ARG A 10 -45.70 57.34 38.67
C ARG A 10 -45.38 56.77 37.29
N ILE A 11 -46.04 57.38 36.31
CA ILE A 11 -45.76 57.34 34.88
C ILE A 11 -44.47 58.13 34.66
N PHE A 12 -43.49 57.54 33.97
CA PHE A 12 -42.44 58.29 33.29
C PHE A 12 -42.36 57.80 31.84
N LEU A 13 -42.89 58.64 30.96
CA LEU A 13 -42.72 58.60 29.51
C LEU A 13 -41.32 59.12 29.19
N PHE A 14 -40.48 58.33 28.53
CA PHE A 14 -39.40 58.86 27.70
C PHE A 14 -39.21 58.00 26.45
N THR A 15 -39.85 58.47 25.39
CA THR A 15 -39.33 58.63 24.03
C THR A 15 -38.52 57.47 23.43
N THR A 16 -39.18 56.76 22.52
CA THR A 16 -38.64 55.81 21.55
C THR A 16 -37.56 56.44 20.66
N ALA A 17 -36.33 55.94 20.75
CA ALA A 17 -35.33 56.09 19.70
C ALA A 17 -35.32 54.80 18.87
N TYR A 18 -36.01 54.83 17.72
CA TYR A 18 -35.93 53.78 16.71
C TYR A 18 -34.55 53.84 16.04
N CYS A 19 -33.63 52.99 16.50
CA CYS A 19 -32.38 52.74 15.81
C CYS A 19 -32.67 51.71 14.70
N TYR A 20 -32.93 52.20 13.48
CA TYR A 20 -33.01 51.35 12.29
C TYR A 20 -31.61 50.79 12.01
N PHE A 21 -31.31 49.61 12.56
CA PHE A 21 -30.19 48.80 12.11
C PHE A 21 -30.56 48.20 10.76
N LEU A 22 -30.13 48.84 9.68
CA LEU A 22 -30.12 48.23 8.35
C LEU A 22 -29.18 47.01 8.41
N VAL A 23 -29.77 45.82 8.54
CA VAL A 23 -29.06 44.57 8.30
C VAL A 23 -28.76 44.50 6.81
N ALA A 24 -27.57 44.93 6.42
CA ALA A 24 -27.01 44.61 5.13
C ALA A 24 -26.75 43.10 5.11
N ILE A 25 -27.64 42.35 4.46
CA ILE A 25 -27.41 40.94 4.13
C ILE A 25 -26.35 40.96 3.02
N SER A 26 -25.08 41.03 3.40
CA SER A 26 -23.98 40.77 2.48
C SER A 26 -24.00 39.29 2.17
N SER A 27 -24.62 38.96 1.04
CA SER A 27 -24.54 37.67 0.37
C SER A 27 -23.05 37.32 0.20
N CYS A 28 -22.53 36.42 1.03
CA CYS A 28 -21.22 35.81 0.75
C CYS A 28 -21.39 34.88 -0.45
N THR A 29 -21.15 35.44 -1.63
CA THR A 29 -20.97 34.74 -2.88
C THR A 29 -19.77 33.79 -2.78
N ASN A 30 -20.02 32.54 -3.18
CA ASN A 30 -19.05 31.56 -3.67
C ASN A 30 -17.98 31.14 -2.65
N ALA A 31 -18.25 30.03 -1.96
CA ALA A 31 -17.18 29.14 -1.55
C ALA A 31 -16.33 28.81 -2.79
N PRO A 32 -14.99 28.94 -2.74
CA PRO A 32 -14.15 28.50 -3.85
C PRO A 32 -14.43 27.02 -4.06
N ALA A 33 -14.87 26.68 -5.27
CA ALA A 33 -14.89 25.30 -5.72
C ALA A 33 -13.47 24.77 -5.51
N THR A 34 -13.29 23.90 -4.52
CA THR A 34 -12.11 23.07 -4.42
C THR A 34 -12.14 22.23 -5.68
N THR A 35 -11.39 22.66 -6.70
CA THR A 35 -11.06 21.83 -7.85
C THR A 35 -10.26 20.66 -7.31
N GLY A 36 -10.98 19.61 -6.88
CA GLY A 36 -10.39 18.34 -6.55
C GLY A 36 -9.60 17.93 -7.77
N LYS A 37 -8.26 17.89 -7.63
CA LYS A 37 -7.38 17.31 -8.64
C LYS A 37 -8.00 15.94 -8.96
N PRO A 38 -8.32 15.63 -10.24
CA PRO A 38 -8.98 14.38 -10.57
C PRO A 38 -8.15 13.23 -10.00
N ILE A 39 -8.75 12.45 -9.10
CA ILE A 39 -8.13 11.25 -8.54
C ILE A 39 -8.00 10.30 -9.72
N GLN A 40 -6.82 10.24 -10.33
CA GLN A 40 -6.52 9.25 -11.36
C GLN A 40 -6.49 7.88 -10.69
N THR A 41 -7.55 7.11 -10.89
CA THR A 41 -7.61 5.72 -10.43
C THR A 41 -6.74 4.87 -11.34
N LYS A 42 -5.69 4.28 -10.77
CA LYS A 42 -4.81 3.31 -11.46
C LYS A 42 -5.60 2.05 -11.81
N ASP A 43 -5.53 1.62 -13.07
CA ASP A 43 -6.20 0.42 -13.57
C ASP A 43 -5.32 -0.82 -13.42
N TYR A 44 -5.69 -1.73 -12.52
CA TYR A 44 -4.98 -2.98 -12.26
C TYR A 44 -5.52 -4.20 -13.03
N THR A 45 -6.46 -4.02 -13.96
CA THR A 45 -7.09 -5.13 -14.70
C THR A 45 -6.12 -5.86 -15.61
N ILE A 46 -6.16 -7.19 -15.64
CA ILE A 46 -5.28 -7.99 -16.50
C ILE A 46 -6.17 -8.92 -17.31
N ASP A 47 -6.17 -8.74 -18.64
CA ASP A 47 -6.87 -9.64 -19.54
C ASP A 47 -6.03 -10.90 -19.78
N ILE A 48 -6.51 -12.03 -19.26
CA ILE A 48 -5.85 -13.33 -19.39
C ILE A 48 -6.58 -14.25 -20.38
N THR A 49 -7.61 -13.77 -21.08
CA THR A 49 -8.45 -14.61 -21.96
C THR A 49 -7.66 -15.22 -23.12
N GLY A 50 -6.58 -14.56 -23.57
CA GLY A 50 -5.70 -15.04 -24.63
C GLY A 50 -4.60 -16.01 -24.18
N ILE A 51 -4.56 -16.45 -22.92
CA ILE A 51 -3.52 -17.34 -22.39
C ILE A 51 -4.02 -18.79 -22.39
N PRO A 52 -3.44 -19.68 -23.23
CA PRO A 52 -3.76 -21.11 -23.20
C PRO A 52 -3.36 -21.75 -21.86
N ASN A 53 -3.99 -22.89 -21.51
CA ASN A 53 -3.62 -23.66 -20.32
C ASN A 53 -2.45 -24.64 -20.57
N ASP A 54 -1.91 -24.66 -21.79
CA ASP A 54 -0.78 -25.51 -22.17
C ASP A 54 0.40 -25.24 -21.24
N THR A 55 1.02 -26.30 -20.72
CA THR A 55 2.12 -26.18 -19.78
C THR A 55 3.44 -26.61 -20.42
N VAL A 56 4.46 -25.76 -20.31
CA VAL A 56 5.85 -26.07 -20.67
C VAL A 56 6.72 -26.01 -19.42
N LEU A 57 7.69 -26.92 -19.33
CA LEU A 57 8.69 -26.87 -18.28
C LEU A 57 9.80 -25.90 -18.66
N VAL A 58 10.35 -25.18 -17.67
CA VAL A 58 11.55 -24.34 -17.86
C VAL A 58 12.72 -25.14 -18.45
N SER A 59 12.80 -26.44 -18.19
CA SER A 59 13.83 -27.35 -18.70
C SER A 59 13.55 -27.90 -20.10
N ASP A 60 12.43 -27.54 -20.75
CA ASP A 60 12.14 -27.97 -22.12
C ASP A 60 13.21 -27.42 -23.09
N ARG A 61 13.84 -28.30 -23.86
CA ARG A 61 14.93 -27.95 -24.78
C ARG A 61 14.49 -27.07 -25.95
N ARG A 62 13.19 -27.01 -26.23
CA ARG A 62 12.59 -26.18 -27.27
C ARG A 62 12.32 -24.76 -26.79
N LEU A 63 12.35 -24.55 -25.47
CA LEU A 63 12.17 -23.24 -24.86
C LEU A 63 13.50 -22.48 -24.86
N SER A 64 13.45 -21.24 -25.29
CA SER A 64 14.56 -20.29 -25.23
C SER A 64 14.06 -18.94 -24.73
N VAL A 65 14.97 -18.12 -24.20
CA VAL A 65 14.68 -16.75 -23.78
C VAL A 65 15.55 -15.81 -24.60
N ILE A 66 14.92 -14.97 -25.42
CA ILE A 66 15.59 -14.03 -26.32
C ILE A 66 15.17 -12.63 -25.89
N ASN A 67 16.10 -11.84 -25.33
CA ASN A 67 15.83 -10.48 -24.83
C ASN A 67 14.65 -10.40 -23.83
N GLY A 68 14.54 -11.38 -22.93
CA GLY A 68 13.45 -11.44 -21.95
C GLY A 68 12.09 -11.92 -22.50
N ILE A 69 12.07 -12.39 -23.76
CA ILE A 69 10.89 -12.99 -24.39
C ILE A 69 11.05 -14.51 -24.42
N TYR A 70 10.08 -15.23 -23.87
CA TYR A 70 10.00 -16.69 -23.91
C TYR A 70 9.53 -17.15 -25.29
N VAL A 71 10.33 -18.02 -25.90
CA VAL A 71 10.14 -18.52 -27.26
C VAL A 71 10.17 -20.05 -27.22
N LEU A 72 9.11 -20.70 -27.71
CA LEU A 72 9.00 -22.15 -27.86
C LEU A 72 9.02 -22.47 -29.37
N ASP A 73 9.92 -23.33 -29.82
CA ASP A 73 10.04 -23.72 -31.23
C ASP A 73 10.11 -22.48 -32.17
N ASN A 74 10.93 -21.49 -31.79
CA ASN A 74 11.12 -20.20 -32.48
C ASN A 74 9.86 -19.30 -32.56
N GLN A 75 8.80 -19.59 -31.80
CA GLN A 75 7.62 -18.73 -31.69
C GLN A 75 7.42 -18.20 -30.27
N LYS A 76 6.93 -16.96 -30.14
CA LYS A 76 6.59 -16.37 -28.83
C LYS A 76 5.59 -17.26 -28.10
N TYR A 77 5.94 -17.69 -26.91
CA TYR A 77 5.13 -18.65 -26.17
C TYR A 77 4.01 -17.98 -25.37
N SER A 78 2.79 -18.48 -25.51
CA SER A 78 1.67 -18.18 -24.62
C SER A 78 1.23 -19.46 -23.93
N GLY A 79 1.11 -19.42 -22.60
CA GLY A 79 0.74 -20.57 -21.82
C GLY A 79 1.25 -20.51 -20.39
N ILE A 80 1.39 -21.66 -19.77
CA ILE A 80 1.88 -21.82 -18.40
C ILE A 80 3.31 -22.34 -18.42
N LEU A 81 4.21 -21.59 -17.80
CA LEU A 81 5.58 -22.03 -17.54
C LEU A 81 5.68 -22.61 -16.13
N LYS A 82 6.23 -23.82 -16.00
CA LYS A 82 6.48 -24.45 -14.69
C LYS A 82 7.95 -24.80 -14.51
N GLU A 83 8.46 -24.56 -13.31
CA GLU A 83 9.75 -25.07 -12.86
C GLU A 83 9.52 -26.05 -11.71
N LEU A 84 10.30 -27.13 -11.68
CA LEU A 84 10.22 -28.14 -10.63
C LEU A 84 11.52 -28.14 -9.81
N TYR A 85 11.40 -28.46 -8.52
CA TYR A 85 12.52 -28.85 -7.69
C TYR A 85 13.04 -30.25 -8.09
N PRO A 86 14.26 -30.63 -7.68
CA PRO A 86 14.79 -31.98 -7.93
C PRO A 86 13.91 -33.09 -7.36
N ASN A 87 13.18 -32.82 -6.27
CA ASN A 87 12.21 -33.74 -5.67
C ASN A 87 10.89 -33.86 -6.44
N GLY A 88 10.73 -33.14 -7.57
CA GLY A 88 9.53 -33.14 -8.41
C GLY A 88 8.42 -32.18 -7.97
N THR A 89 8.55 -31.51 -6.82
CA THR A 89 7.57 -30.51 -6.38
C THR A 89 7.65 -29.24 -7.22
N VAL A 90 6.54 -28.52 -7.36
CA VAL A 90 6.50 -27.28 -8.13
C VAL A 90 7.30 -26.20 -7.43
N LYS A 91 8.29 -25.65 -8.12
CA LYS A 91 9.11 -24.52 -7.67
C LYS A 91 8.49 -23.20 -8.10
N THR A 92 8.12 -23.08 -9.38
CA THR A 92 7.45 -21.90 -9.93
C THR A 92 6.34 -22.28 -10.89
N TYR A 93 5.37 -21.39 -11.00
CA TYR A 93 4.24 -21.42 -11.93
C TYR A 93 4.01 -20.00 -12.43
N ALA A 94 4.10 -19.77 -13.74
CA ALA A 94 3.94 -18.45 -14.33
C ALA A 94 3.06 -18.48 -15.58
N SER A 95 2.19 -17.48 -15.71
CA SER A 95 1.39 -17.27 -16.92
C SER A 95 2.16 -16.39 -17.89
N LEU A 96 2.23 -16.81 -19.15
CA LEU A 96 2.91 -16.11 -20.24
C LEU A 96 1.94 -15.77 -21.36
N PHE A 97 2.04 -14.56 -21.89
CA PHE A 97 1.33 -14.12 -23.09
C PHE A 97 2.32 -13.47 -24.06
N GLN A 98 2.37 -13.97 -25.28
CA GLN A 98 3.32 -13.53 -26.32
C GLN A 98 4.78 -13.47 -25.82
N GLY A 99 5.16 -14.46 -25.04
CA GLY A 99 6.49 -14.62 -24.47
C GLY A 99 6.81 -13.70 -23.30
N MET A 100 5.83 -12.98 -22.74
CA MET A 100 6.00 -12.10 -21.58
C MET A 100 5.19 -12.61 -20.39
N LEU A 101 5.68 -12.40 -19.16
CA LEU A 101 4.90 -12.58 -17.94
C LEU A 101 3.64 -11.73 -18.02
N HIS A 102 2.49 -12.39 -17.94
CA HIS A 102 1.19 -11.74 -18.04
C HIS A 102 0.17 -12.55 -17.22
N GLY A 103 -0.44 -11.92 -16.23
CA GLY A 103 -1.26 -12.59 -15.23
C GLY A 103 -0.45 -13.05 -14.03
N LEU A 104 -0.70 -14.29 -13.60
CA LEU A 104 -0.29 -14.78 -12.29
C LEU A 104 1.08 -15.45 -12.32
N TYR A 105 1.92 -15.08 -11.36
CA TYR A 105 3.15 -15.78 -11.00
C TYR A 105 3.03 -16.30 -9.57
N LYS A 106 3.42 -17.55 -9.35
CA LYS A 106 3.50 -18.19 -8.04
C LYS A 106 4.83 -18.91 -7.92
N SER A 107 5.42 -18.88 -6.73
CA SER A 107 6.52 -19.76 -6.39
C SER A 107 6.31 -20.36 -5.01
N PHE A 108 7.00 -21.46 -4.76
CA PHE A 108 6.82 -22.29 -3.58
C PHE A 108 8.18 -22.62 -2.99
N TYR A 109 8.20 -22.86 -1.69
CA TYR A 109 9.32 -23.53 -1.04
C TYR A 109 9.39 -25.00 -1.48
N GLU A 110 10.56 -25.63 -1.30
CA GLU A 110 10.73 -27.07 -1.61
C GLU A 110 9.84 -27.99 -0.76
N THR A 111 9.35 -27.48 0.37
CA THR A 111 8.32 -28.11 1.21
C THR A 111 6.92 -28.08 0.59
N GLY A 112 6.72 -27.35 -0.52
CA GLY A 112 5.45 -27.12 -1.18
C GLY A 112 4.64 -25.95 -0.62
N HIS A 113 5.07 -25.31 0.48
CA HIS A 113 4.41 -24.12 1.00
C HIS A 113 4.57 -22.92 0.06
N PRO A 114 3.55 -22.06 -0.11
CA PRO A 114 3.67 -20.87 -0.95
C PRO A 114 4.82 -19.98 -0.49
N TYR A 115 5.69 -19.59 -1.41
CA TYR A 115 6.73 -18.59 -1.15
C TYR A 115 6.19 -17.20 -1.47
N GLU A 116 5.64 -17.01 -2.68
CA GLU A 116 5.07 -15.74 -3.10
C GLU A 116 4.08 -15.89 -4.24
N VAL A 117 3.26 -14.85 -4.36
CA VAL A 117 2.30 -14.62 -5.45
C VAL A 117 2.52 -13.21 -5.96
N ARG A 118 2.63 -13.08 -7.28
CA ARG A 118 2.86 -11.82 -7.98
C ARG A 118 1.96 -11.73 -9.20
N LEU A 119 1.72 -10.50 -9.64
CA LEU A 119 0.93 -10.19 -10.81
C LEU A 119 1.74 -9.34 -11.79
N TYR A 120 1.64 -9.69 -13.06
CA TYR A 120 2.37 -9.05 -14.15
C TYR A 120 1.43 -8.65 -15.29
N ARG A 121 1.70 -7.53 -15.94
CA ARG A 121 1.08 -7.12 -17.20
C ARG A 121 2.20 -6.81 -18.17
N ASN A 122 2.41 -7.65 -19.18
CA ASN A 122 3.45 -7.48 -20.21
C ASN A 122 4.85 -7.29 -19.62
N ASN A 123 5.28 -8.24 -18.79
CA ASN A 123 6.52 -8.21 -18.01
C ASN A 123 6.60 -7.13 -16.92
N LEU A 124 5.59 -6.27 -16.76
CA LEU A 124 5.58 -5.22 -15.73
C LEU A 124 4.82 -5.67 -14.47
N SER A 125 5.44 -5.56 -13.30
CA SER A 125 4.81 -5.77 -12.00
C SER A 125 3.61 -4.85 -11.84
N THR A 126 2.46 -5.43 -11.52
CA THR A 126 1.24 -4.69 -11.27
C THR A 126 0.43 -5.38 -10.17
N GLY A 127 -0.45 -4.63 -9.51
CA GLY A 127 -1.31 -5.15 -8.45
C GLY A 127 -0.55 -5.61 -7.21
N ARG A 128 -1.18 -6.50 -6.45
CA ARG A 128 -0.67 -6.98 -5.16
C ARG A 128 0.37 -8.08 -5.33
N HIS A 129 1.50 -7.92 -4.67
CA HIS A 129 2.59 -8.90 -4.59
C HIS A 129 2.79 -9.27 -3.12
N TYR A 130 2.66 -10.54 -2.78
CA TYR A 130 2.76 -10.96 -1.38
C TYR A 130 3.48 -12.29 -1.27
N GLY A 131 4.16 -12.48 -0.14
CA GLY A 131 4.90 -13.71 0.12
C GLY A 131 4.94 -14.07 1.58
N PHE A 132 5.32 -15.30 1.86
CA PHE A 132 5.24 -15.92 3.18
C PHE A 132 6.62 -16.30 3.69
N TRP A 133 6.73 -16.52 4.99
CA TRP A 133 7.88 -17.17 5.59
C TRP A 133 7.85 -18.69 5.37
N PRO A 134 9.00 -19.39 5.37
CA PRO A 134 9.08 -20.84 5.11
C PRO A 134 8.23 -21.70 6.05
N GLU A 135 8.03 -21.22 7.27
CA GLU A 135 7.23 -21.89 8.30
C GLU A 135 5.72 -21.87 7.96
N GLY A 136 5.30 -21.13 6.93
CA GLY A 136 3.92 -21.05 6.45
C GLY A 136 3.05 -20.07 7.24
N GLY A 137 1.94 -19.63 6.64
CA GLY A 137 0.87 -18.88 7.32
C GLY A 137 1.17 -17.42 7.69
N ILE A 138 2.43 -17.01 7.80
CA ILE A 138 2.84 -15.65 8.15
C ILE A 138 3.36 -14.92 6.91
N LEU A 139 2.76 -13.76 6.60
CA LEU A 139 3.26 -12.90 5.53
C LEU A 139 4.68 -12.42 5.86
N LYS A 140 5.58 -12.59 4.91
CA LYS A 140 6.91 -11.97 4.90
C LYS A 140 6.83 -10.56 4.35
N PHE A 141 6.04 -10.37 3.30
CA PHE A 141 5.78 -9.07 2.69
C PHE A 141 4.44 -9.02 1.97
N ASP A 142 3.94 -7.80 1.77
CA ASP A 142 2.72 -7.46 1.05
C ASP A 142 2.90 -6.08 0.44
N TYR A 143 3.01 -6.06 -0.88
CA TYR A 143 3.38 -4.91 -1.69
C TYR A 143 2.32 -4.67 -2.74
N THR A 144 2.26 -3.44 -3.23
CA THR A 144 1.40 -3.08 -4.36
C THR A 144 2.22 -2.29 -5.35
N TYR A 145 2.09 -2.68 -6.62
CA TYR A 145 2.81 -2.08 -7.75
C TYR A 145 1.85 -1.63 -8.84
N PHE A 146 2.19 -0.60 -9.59
CA PHE A 146 1.55 -0.22 -10.85
C PHE A 146 2.63 0.10 -11.86
N GLU A 147 2.68 -0.67 -12.95
CA GLU A 147 3.69 -0.53 -14.01
C GLU A 147 5.12 -0.46 -13.45
N GLU A 148 5.50 -1.46 -12.65
CA GLU A 148 6.79 -1.57 -11.92
C GLU A 148 7.02 -0.58 -10.77
N LYS A 149 6.17 0.43 -10.61
CA LYS A 149 6.32 1.42 -9.54
C LYS A 149 5.59 0.99 -8.27
N ARG A 150 6.20 1.21 -7.11
CA ARG A 150 5.55 0.98 -5.81
C ARG A 150 4.42 1.98 -5.60
N GLU A 151 3.31 1.45 -5.11
CA GLU A 151 2.07 2.19 -4.89
C GLU A 151 1.43 1.84 -3.57
N GLY A 152 0.98 2.85 -2.83
CA GLY A 152 0.33 2.69 -1.54
C GLY A 152 1.23 2.03 -0.50
N LEU A 153 0.58 1.35 0.45
CA LEU A 153 1.21 0.80 1.65
C LEU A 153 1.94 -0.52 1.38
N GLN A 154 3.25 -0.47 1.46
CA GLN A 154 4.16 -1.62 1.43
C GLN A 154 4.35 -2.13 2.86
N LYS A 155 4.22 -3.43 3.07
CA LYS A 155 4.31 -4.04 4.41
C LYS A 155 5.30 -5.17 4.43
N ARG A 156 6.04 -5.27 5.54
CA ARG A 156 6.92 -6.39 5.88
C ARG A 156 6.74 -6.77 7.33
N TRP A 157 6.90 -8.06 7.62
CA TRP A 157 6.80 -8.60 8.96
C TRP A 157 8.00 -9.49 9.29
N TYR A 158 8.30 -9.61 10.57
CA TYR A 158 9.20 -10.61 11.11
C TYR A 158 8.59 -12.01 11.04
N LYS A 159 9.43 -13.04 11.21
CA LYS A 159 8.99 -14.46 11.27
C LYS A 159 7.97 -14.73 12.36
N ASN A 160 7.99 -13.96 13.45
CA ASN A 160 7.02 -14.05 14.54
C ASN A 160 5.69 -13.32 14.25
N GLY A 161 5.50 -12.80 13.03
CA GLY A 161 4.30 -12.09 12.61
C GLY A 161 4.21 -10.63 13.07
N LYS A 162 5.17 -10.12 13.84
CA LYS A 162 5.19 -8.70 14.23
C LYS A 162 5.59 -7.81 13.04
N PRO A 163 5.05 -6.58 12.93
CA PRO A 163 5.47 -5.63 11.92
C PRO A 163 6.98 -5.40 11.94
N TYR A 164 7.60 -5.36 10.77
CA TYR A 164 9.00 -4.97 10.59
C TYR A 164 9.08 -3.57 9.99
N LEU A 165 8.45 -3.36 8.84
CA LEU A 165 8.47 -2.09 8.15
C LEU A 165 7.19 -1.90 7.34
N PHE A 166 6.52 -0.77 7.56
CA PHE A 166 5.38 -0.28 6.81
C PHE A 166 5.75 1.06 6.16
N THR A 167 5.65 1.15 4.85
CA THR A 167 6.05 2.34 4.08
C THR A 167 5.02 2.68 3.01
N ASN A 168 4.70 3.95 2.83
CA ASN A 168 3.75 4.40 1.82
C ASN A 168 4.47 5.04 0.63
N TYR A 169 4.02 4.71 -0.57
CA TYR A 169 4.57 5.19 -1.83
C TYR A 169 3.49 5.72 -2.77
N THR A 170 3.86 6.71 -3.59
CA THR A 170 3.11 7.18 -4.76
C THR A 170 4.09 7.30 -5.92
N ASP A 171 3.85 6.58 -7.02
CA ASP A 171 4.71 6.55 -8.20
C ASP A 171 6.19 6.34 -7.86
N ASP A 172 6.47 5.33 -7.03
CA ASP A 172 7.80 4.97 -6.52
C ASP A 172 8.49 5.94 -5.54
N HIS A 173 7.84 7.05 -5.20
CA HIS A 173 8.33 8.01 -4.22
C HIS A 173 7.65 7.81 -2.87
N GLU A 174 8.39 7.93 -1.77
CA GLU A 174 7.80 7.88 -0.44
C GLU A 174 6.79 9.03 -0.28
N ASP A 175 5.58 8.70 0.15
CA ASP A 175 4.49 9.67 0.32
C ASP A 175 3.62 9.22 1.49
N GLY A 176 3.46 10.05 2.51
CA GLY A 176 2.77 9.70 3.75
C GLY A 176 3.66 9.02 4.79
N LEU A 177 3.02 8.26 5.71
CA LEU A 177 3.64 7.73 6.92
C LEU A 177 4.55 6.53 6.65
N GLN A 178 5.74 6.55 7.23
CA GLN A 178 6.75 5.50 7.19
C GLN A 178 7.03 5.05 8.63
N GLN A 179 6.94 3.74 8.90
CA GLN A 179 7.14 3.17 10.24
C GLN A 179 7.96 1.89 10.19
N GLY A 180 8.90 1.76 11.13
CA GLY A 180 9.72 0.57 11.30
C GLY A 180 9.83 0.18 12.76
N TRP A 181 9.68 -1.11 13.03
CA TRP A 181 9.75 -1.69 14.37
C TRP A 181 10.86 -2.70 14.45
N ARG A 182 11.48 -2.78 15.62
CA ARG A 182 12.40 -3.86 15.99
C ARG A 182 11.59 -5.10 16.33
N GLU A 183 12.24 -6.25 16.38
CA GLU A 183 11.58 -7.52 16.70
C GLU A 183 10.95 -7.56 18.11
N ASN A 184 11.47 -6.76 19.04
CA ASN A 184 10.87 -6.54 20.37
C ASN A 184 9.65 -5.61 20.36
N GLY A 185 9.21 -5.12 19.19
CA GLY A 185 8.08 -4.22 19.01
C GLY A 185 8.40 -2.74 19.20
N LYS A 186 9.64 -2.37 19.58
CA LYS A 186 10.01 -0.96 19.73
C LYS A 186 10.20 -0.31 18.37
N LEU A 187 9.54 0.82 18.18
CA LEU A 187 9.66 1.62 16.98
C LEU A 187 11.08 2.22 16.86
N TYR A 188 11.68 2.12 15.68
CA TYR A 188 12.99 2.70 15.37
C TYR A 188 12.99 3.66 14.17
N LEU A 189 11.87 3.73 13.45
CA LEU A 189 11.63 4.62 12.32
C LEU A 189 10.16 5.05 12.39
N ASN A 190 9.90 6.35 12.38
CA ASN A 190 8.55 6.95 12.36
C ASN A 190 8.65 8.38 11.83
N TYR A 191 8.44 8.53 10.52
CA TYR A 191 8.43 9.84 9.88
C TYR A 191 7.36 9.87 8.79
N VAL A 192 6.92 11.07 8.44
CA VAL A 192 5.98 11.32 7.34
C VAL A 192 6.75 11.98 6.21
N VAL A 193 6.51 11.55 4.98
CA VAL A 193 6.91 12.30 3.79
C VAL A 193 5.73 13.11 3.31
N LYS A 194 5.93 14.41 3.13
CA LYS A 194 4.93 15.31 2.57
C LYS A 194 5.64 16.28 1.64
N ASP A 195 5.17 16.37 0.40
CA ASP A 195 5.75 17.24 -0.64
C ASP A 195 7.26 16.99 -0.83
N GLY A 196 7.69 15.72 -0.75
CA GLY A 196 9.09 15.29 -0.86
C GLY A 196 9.94 15.53 0.40
N HIS A 197 9.40 16.17 1.44
CA HIS A 197 10.12 16.48 2.68
C HIS A 197 9.78 15.49 3.79
N ARG A 198 10.79 15.10 4.57
CA ARG A 198 10.67 14.12 5.67
C ARG A 198 10.52 14.82 7.02
N TYR A 199 9.52 14.42 7.80
CA TYR A 199 9.25 14.95 9.13
C TYR A 199 9.14 13.81 10.16
N GLY A 200 9.99 13.82 11.18
CA GLY A 200 9.94 12.86 12.29
C GLY A 200 11.22 12.06 12.49
N LEU A 201 11.10 10.95 13.21
CA LEU A 201 12.20 10.07 13.57
C LEU A 201 12.61 9.20 12.37
N GLN A 202 13.68 9.57 11.69
CA GLN A 202 14.15 8.80 10.52
C GLN A 202 14.85 7.50 10.91
N GLN A 203 15.64 7.52 11.99
CA GLN A 203 16.29 6.32 12.52
C GLN A 203 16.70 6.54 13.98
N SER A 204 16.34 5.63 14.88
CA SER A 204 16.95 5.56 16.21
C SER A 204 18.06 4.51 16.23
N ALA A 205 19.24 4.91 16.68
CA ALA A 205 20.28 3.96 17.07
C ALA A 205 19.95 3.41 18.47
N LEU A 206 20.24 2.13 18.72
CA LEU A 206 20.25 1.64 20.10
C LEU A 206 21.56 2.09 20.75
N CYS A 207 21.52 2.54 22.00
CA CYS A 207 22.73 2.81 22.79
C CYS A 207 23.54 1.52 23.09
N TYR A 208 22.98 0.34 22.82
CA TYR A 208 23.63 -0.97 22.93
C TYR A 208 23.07 -1.93 21.89
N THR A 209 23.91 -2.79 21.32
CA THR A 209 23.46 -3.87 20.43
C THR A 209 23.39 -5.16 21.23
N LEU A 210 22.21 -5.78 21.32
CA LEU A 210 22.07 -7.14 21.85
C LEU A 210 22.50 -8.11 20.75
N ILE A 211 23.72 -8.65 20.84
CA ILE A 211 24.12 -9.80 20.03
C ILE A 211 23.92 -11.04 20.91
N LYS A 212 23.03 -11.95 20.51
CA LYS A 212 22.69 -13.17 21.27
C LYS A 212 22.33 -12.89 22.73
N GLN A 213 21.43 -11.94 22.98
CA GLN A 213 20.96 -11.56 24.32
C GLN A 213 22.04 -11.06 25.31
N LYS A 214 23.27 -10.78 24.85
CA LYS A 214 24.28 -10.10 25.67
C LYS A 214 24.44 -8.66 25.22
N ILE A 215 24.36 -7.74 26.17
CA ILE A 215 24.61 -6.31 25.97
C ILE A 215 26.11 -6.15 25.71
N LYS A 216 26.47 -5.55 24.57
CA LYS A 216 27.81 -5.02 24.34
C LYS A 216 27.73 -3.49 24.31
N SER A 217 28.23 -2.84 25.36
CA SER A 217 28.49 -1.40 25.34
C SER A 217 29.75 -1.11 24.52
N ARG A 218 29.83 0.10 23.94
CA ARG A 218 31.03 0.57 23.23
C ARG A 218 32.19 0.79 24.19
#